data_AF-A0A514ZTY1-F1
#
_entry.id   AF-A0A514ZTY1-F1
#
_cell.length_a   1.000
_cell.length_b   1.000
_cell.length_c   1.000
_cell.angle_alpha   90.00
_cell.angle_beta   90.00
_cell.angle_gamma   90.00
#
_symmetry.space_group_name_H-M   'P 1'
#
loop_
_entity.id
_entity.type
_entity.pdbx_description
1 polymer ?
#
loop_
_entity_poly.entity_id
_entity_poly.type
_entity_poly.pdbx_seq_one_letter_code
_entity_poly.pdbx_strand_id
1 'polypeptide(L)'
;MNRTAGIIAWLLLITTVVSTYAQDSKPLQLVFPSQTNWNLVTEGNPVRFDLKAVGGLPGDTLSFAFGNEVPDGMYLDSLGHFNWIPSYGLADRIQTMKVFPVTFDVRSKRGQTASQTIDFKVVHVNRPPIVGDLQPFYVRYRTQNTYKIDPQVVRDDDGDPIVFIPIADQMPEGSKLSSQGELTWTLSLNQFNRLKQAPQYIEFWVEDQPAKMRTKGRLKVEVTAMDLPPDIAVIPKETHYKLRENATVNLKFYLSDPNGEDDVSTFGFLSDNQQIPKTSLVKNTENQYEFIWQPGYDFVKDPYDSLNVQVTFYVLDKAQNRSEQRITFTVLNTVNEAEKDRYYYNQYRQVLVQAWGLIEQLSDKEGQLKDDYKKAKGGKRNRSVANASLGAVTGVTPAVTGASTSAAAQSNGRIISAVGGTAVLTMGTLEATEVIGKSMKDLLDRYNYVLGKRSELQNKGDVFAREFALKSTRRNGEFVKKLDDFRNSMSLSGLVALELDANWQSKKEATDKALKRTFKDFSPLEETQ
;
A
#
# COMPACT_ATOMS: atom_id res chain seq x y z
N MET A 1 129.69 13.09 -88.20
CA MET A 1 130.78 12.28 -87.64
C MET A 1 130.19 10.91 -87.29
N ASN A 2 130.82 9.84 -87.80
CA ASN A 2 130.76 8.39 -87.47
C ASN A 2 129.93 7.95 -86.24
N ARG A 3 129.35 6.75 -86.08
CA ARG A 3 129.08 5.48 -86.80
C ARG A 3 128.39 4.58 -85.73
N THR A 4 127.49 3.65 -86.11
CA THR A 4 127.15 2.29 -85.52
C THR A 4 125.63 2.03 -85.48
N ALA A 5 125.09 1.11 -86.29
CA ALA A 5 124.84 -0.34 -86.05
C ALA A 5 123.51 -0.58 -85.27
N GLY A 6 122.57 -1.46 -85.66
CA GLY A 6 122.45 -2.39 -86.78
C GLY A 6 121.12 -3.21 -86.72
N ILE A 7 120.87 -3.98 -87.79
CA ILE A 7 120.11 -5.26 -87.89
C ILE A 7 118.56 -5.17 -87.71
N ILE A 8 117.77 -5.08 -88.80
CA ILE A 8 117.13 -6.16 -89.61
C ILE A 8 116.17 -7.09 -88.84
N ALA A 9 114.85 -6.91 -89.04
CA ALA A 9 113.89 -8.02 -89.26
C ALA A 9 112.52 -7.52 -89.79
N TRP A 10 112.27 -7.92 -91.04
CA TRP A 10 111.03 -8.08 -91.82
C TRP A 10 109.60 -7.91 -91.20
N LEU A 11 108.78 -7.12 -91.92
CA LEU A 11 107.52 -7.50 -92.60
C LEU A 11 106.21 -7.73 -91.78
N LEU A 12 105.27 -6.76 -91.88
CA LEU A 12 103.80 -6.86 -92.09
C LEU A 12 103.15 -5.55 -91.58
N LEU A 13 102.63 -4.68 -92.44
CA LEU A 13 101.29 -4.66 -93.03
C LEU A 13 100.36 -3.68 -92.30
N ILE A 14 99.91 -2.70 -93.07
CA ILE A 14 98.91 -1.66 -92.80
C ILE A 14 97.68 -2.23 -92.07
N THR A 15 97.25 -1.61 -90.96
CA THR A 15 95.85 -1.16 -90.74
C THR A 15 95.62 -0.45 -89.40
N THR A 16 94.80 0.60 -89.48
CA THR A 16 94.00 1.26 -88.43
C THR A 16 94.73 1.99 -87.30
N VAL A 17 94.91 3.30 -87.49
CA VAL A 17 94.88 4.28 -86.40
C VAL A 17 93.46 4.25 -85.81
N VAL A 18 93.28 3.53 -84.71
CA VAL A 18 92.11 3.73 -83.85
C VAL A 18 92.34 5.06 -83.15
N SER A 19 91.59 6.08 -83.57
CA SER A 19 91.49 7.34 -82.84
C SER A 19 90.75 7.04 -81.54
N THR A 20 91.49 6.77 -80.46
CA THR A 20 90.92 6.78 -79.12
C THR A 20 90.70 8.23 -78.72
N TYR A 21 89.52 8.76 -79.09
CA TYR A 21 88.96 9.88 -78.36
C TYR A 21 88.75 9.42 -76.92
N ALA A 22 89.65 9.80 -76.02
CA ALA A 22 89.37 9.78 -74.60
C ALA A 22 88.23 10.78 -74.36
N GLN A 23 86.98 10.31 -74.40
CA GLN A 23 85.85 11.07 -73.92
C GLN A 23 86.02 11.21 -72.41
N ASP A 24 86.22 12.44 -71.97
CA ASP A 24 86.21 12.85 -70.57
C ASP A 24 84.78 12.70 -70.02
N SER A 25 84.32 11.46 -69.83
CA SER A 25 82.99 11.15 -69.34
C SER A 25 83.02 11.24 -67.82
N LYS A 26 82.55 12.38 -67.28
CA LYS A 26 82.24 12.49 -65.85
C LYS A 26 81.27 11.35 -65.46
N PRO A 27 81.51 10.64 -64.35
CA PRO A 27 80.63 9.57 -63.92
C PRO A 27 79.22 10.12 -63.69
N LEU A 28 78.20 9.36 -64.09
CA LEU A 28 76.81 9.71 -63.88
C LEU A 28 76.52 9.78 -62.37
N GLN A 29 75.94 10.89 -61.90
CA GLN A 29 75.61 11.12 -60.49
C GLN A 29 74.23 11.77 -60.38
N LEU A 30 73.46 11.35 -59.37
CA LEU A 30 72.16 11.95 -59.05
C LEU A 30 72.35 13.23 -58.23
N VAL A 31 71.46 14.20 -58.44
CA VAL A 31 71.41 15.48 -57.75
C VAL A 31 70.03 15.65 -57.13
N PHE A 32 70.03 15.77 -55.80
CA PHE A 32 68.84 15.95 -54.97
C PHE A 32 68.68 17.41 -54.54
N PRO A 33 67.50 17.80 -54.00
CA PRO A 33 67.29 19.13 -53.45
C PRO A 33 68.31 19.49 -52.36
N SER A 34 68.77 20.74 -52.35
CA SER A 34 69.76 21.25 -51.37
C SER A 34 69.13 21.97 -50.16
N GLN A 35 67.80 22.03 -50.10
CA GLN A 35 67.07 22.69 -49.01
C GLN A 35 67.22 21.91 -47.70
N THR A 36 67.33 22.58 -46.55
CA THR A 36 67.39 21.89 -45.26
C THR A 36 66.09 21.12 -44.99
N ASN A 37 66.20 19.87 -44.50
CA ASN A 37 65.05 19.00 -44.17
C ASN A 37 64.11 18.68 -45.33
N TRP A 38 64.59 18.74 -46.58
CA TRP A 38 63.79 18.34 -47.76
C TRP A 38 63.32 16.88 -47.71
N ASN A 39 64.01 16.04 -46.94
CA ASN A 39 63.70 14.63 -46.71
C ASN A 39 62.87 14.40 -45.42
N LEU A 40 62.47 15.46 -44.71
CA LEU A 40 61.53 15.38 -43.58
C LEU A 40 60.11 15.57 -44.11
N VAL A 41 59.28 14.55 -43.93
CA VAL A 41 57.92 14.50 -44.44
C VAL A 41 56.97 14.23 -43.28
N THR A 42 55.78 14.80 -43.30
CA THR A 42 54.71 14.48 -42.34
C THR A 42 53.64 13.66 -43.02
N GLU A 43 53.03 12.71 -42.32
CA GLU A 43 51.91 11.92 -42.85
C GLU A 43 50.78 12.80 -43.40
N GLY A 44 50.19 12.39 -44.52
CA GLY A 44 49.13 13.10 -45.21
C GLY A 44 49.55 14.34 -46.02
N ASN A 45 50.77 14.85 -45.85
CA ASN A 45 51.24 16.02 -46.60
C ASN A 45 52.04 15.60 -47.86
N PRO A 46 51.76 16.20 -49.04
CA PRO A 46 52.43 15.86 -50.28
C PRO A 46 53.87 16.40 -50.32
N VAL A 47 54.80 15.58 -50.80
CA VAL A 47 56.19 15.96 -51.12
C VAL A 47 56.45 15.78 -52.59
N ARG A 48 57.05 16.81 -53.20
CA ARG A 48 57.32 16.89 -54.63
C ARG A 48 58.69 17.50 -54.87
N PHE A 49 59.48 16.89 -55.75
CA PHE A 49 60.72 17.47 -56.24
C PHE A 49 61.11 16.88 -57.60
N ASP A 50 61.99 17.57 -58.31
CA ASP A 50 62.54 17.10 -59.58
C ASP A 50 63.95 16.53 -59.36
N LEU A 51 64.11 15.25 -59.67
CA LEU A 51 65.39 14.56 -59.65
C LEU A 51 66.21 14.96 -60.87
N LYS A 52 67.45 15.39 -60.64
CA LYS A 52 68.39 15.75 -61.71
C LYS A 52 69.57 14.80 -61.67
N ALA A 53 70.28 14.70 -62.79
CA ALA A 53 71.54 13.96 -62.85
C ALA A 53 72.60 14.79 -63.58
N VAL A 54 73.84 14.65 -63.15
CA VAL A 54 75.01 15.34 -63.72
C VAL A 54 76.03 14.29 -64.13
N GLY A 55 76.72 14.52 -65.25
CA GLY A 55 77.62 13.53 -65.84
C GLY A 55 76.94 12.70 -66.93
N GLY A 56 77.68 11.79 -67.54
CA GLY A 56 77.24 11.04 -68.72
C GLY A 56 77.79 11.59 -70.04
N LEU A 57 77.48 10.88 -71.13
CA LEU A 57 77.95 11.20 -72.48
C LEU A 57 77.16 12.42 -73.05
N PRO A 58 77.82 13.35 -73.78
CA PRO A 58 77.12 14.50 -74.36
C PRO A 58 75.97 14.07 -75.29
N GLY A 59 74.76 14.57 -75.03
CA GLY A 59 73.56 14.28 -75.84
C GLY A 59 72.82 12.99 -75.49
N ASP A 60 73.09 12.38 -74.33
CA ASP A 60 72.40 11.16 -73.88
C ASP A 60 71.04 11.48 -73.21
N THR A 61 70.08 10.57 -73.39
CA THR A 61 68.78 10.64 -72.72
C THR A 61 68.85 9.82 -71.43
N LEU A 62 68.48 10.44 -70.31
CA LEU A 62 68.46 9.81 -69.00
C LEU A 62 67.03 9.38 -68.67
N SER A 63 66.89 8.17 -68.14
CA SER A 63 65.63 7.68 -67.58
C SER A 63 65.82 7.43 -66.09
N PHE A 64 64.91 7.97 -65.29
CA PHE A 64 64.89 7.76 -63.84
C PHE A 64 63.91 6.64 -63.47
N ALA A 65 64.29 5.85 -62.48
CA ALA A 65 63.45 4.81 -61.92
C ALA A 65 63.76 4.67 -60.42
N PHE A 66 62.85 4.01 -59.70
CA PHE A 66 63.18 3.52 -58.37
C PHE A 66 64.03 2.23 -58.47
N GLY A 67 64.82 1.97 -57.44
CA GLY A 67 65.46 0.68 -57.21
C GLY A 67 64.47 -0.38 -56.74
N ASN A 68 64.97 -1.36 -55.97
CA ASN A 68 64.21 -2.58 -55.68
C ASN A 68 63.06 -2.43 -54.65
N GLU A 69 63.16 -1.51 -53.69
CA GLU A 69 62.17 -1.34 -52.62
C GLU A 69 61.59 0.09 -52.67
N VAL A 70 60.28 0.18 -52.90
CA VAL A 70 59.54 1.44 -52.99
C VAL A 70 58.42 1.43 -51.96
N PRO A 71 58.41 2.37 -51.00
CA PRO A 71 57.29 2.57 -50.11
C PRO A 71 55.99 2.87 -50.87
N ASP A 72 54.87 2.37 -50.35
CA ASP A 72 53.56 2.54 -50.96
C ASP A 72 53.21 4.04 -51.16
N GLY A 73 52.61 4.32 -52.32
CA GLY A 73 52.17 5.67 -52.70
C GLY A 73 53.25 6.60 -53.27
N MET A 74 54.51 6.16 -53.37
CA MET A 74 55.56 6.91 -54.08
C MET A 74 55.41 6.79 -55.59
N TYR A 75 55.52 7.91 -56.29
CA TYR A 75 55.49 7.98 -57.74
C TYR A 75 56.70 8.74 -58.28
N LEU A 76 57.35 8.18 -59.29
CA LEU A 76 58.45 8.79 -60.02
C LEU A 76 58.24 8.58 -61.51
N ASP A 77 58.15 9.67 -62.27
CA ASP A 77 58.14 9.59 -63.73
C ASP A 77 59.57 9.40 -64.27
N SER A 78 59.67 8.81 -65.46
CA SER A 78 60.88 8.64 -66.27
C SER A 78 61.67 9.93 -66.50
N LEU A 79 61.01 11.09 -66.43
CA LEU A 79 61.60 12.43 -66.53
C LEU A 79 62.19 12.96 -65.22
N GLY A 80 62.00 12.26 -64.10
CA GLY A 80 62.54 12.63 -62.78
C GLY A 80 61.56 13.36 -61.86
N HIS A 81 60.28 13.47 -62.21
CA HIS A 81 59.26 14.09 -61.35
C HIS A 81 58.86 13.14 -60.23
N PHE A 82 59.25 13.44 -58.99
CA PHE A 82 58.87 12.69 -57.80
C PHE A 82 57.65 13.30 -57.12
N ASN A 83 56.69 12.46 -56.72
CA ASN A 83 55.56 12.83 -55.89
C ASN A 83 55.23 11.71 -54.89
N TRP A 84 55.05 12.07 -53.63
CA TRP A 84 54.65 11.13 -52.60
C TRP A 84 53.71 11.79 -51.60
N ILE A 85 52.66 11.06 -51.21
CA ILE A 85 51.79 11.41 -50.09
C ILE A 85 51.88 10.23 -49.13
N PRO A 86 52.66 10.34 -48.03
CA PRO A 86 52.74 9.26 -47.06
C PRO A 86 51.36 9.03 -46.45
N SER A 87 50.89 7.79 -46.45
CA SER A 87 49.65 7.40 -45.79
C SER A 87 49.78 7.54 -44.27
N TYR A 88 48.68 7.81 -43.60
CA TYR A 88 48.59 7.73 -42.13
C TYR A 88 48.82 6.27 -41.70
N GLY A 89 49.79 6.04 -40.80
CA GLY A 89 50.17 4.70 -40.31
C GLY A 89 51.54 4.20 -40.79
N LEU A 90 52.31 5.04 -41.49
CA LEU A 90 53.70 4.73 -41.83
C LEU A 90 54.63 4.92 -40.63
N ALA A 91 54.42 6.00 -39.87
CA ALA A 91 55.00 6.22 -38.56
C ALA A 91 53.99 5.81 -37.48
N ASP A 92 54.50 5.33 -36.34
CA ASP A 92 53.67 4.88 -35.22
C ASP A 92 53.62 5.98 -34.15
N ARG A 93 52.57 6.01 -33.34
CA ARG A 93 52.44 6.96 -32.23
C ARG A 93 53.60 6.87 -31.22
N ILE A 94 54.19 5.68 -31.06
CA ILE A 94 55.34 5.48 -30.15
C ILE A 94 56.62 5.96 -30.84
N GLN A 95 56.78 5.65 -32.11
CA GLN A 95 57.89 6.09 -32.95
C GLN A 95 57.42 7.21 -33.86
N THR A 96 57.26 8.40 -33.26
CA THR A 96 56.76 9.62 -33.93
C THR A 96 57.52 10.02 -35.18
N MET A 97 58.69 9.41 -35.42
CA MET A 97 59.42 9.50 -36.67
C MET A 97 59.94 8.12 -37.09
N LYS A 98 59.69 7.74 -38.36
CA LYS A 98 60.23 6.52 -38.98
C LYS A 98 61.03 6.86 -40.23
N VAL A 99 62.12 6.12 -40.44
CA VAL A 99 63.01 6.31 -41.60
C VAL A 99 62.68 5.28 -42.68
N PHE A 100 62.50 5.76 -43.91
CA PHE A 100 62.30 4.95 -45.10
C PHE A 100 63.46 5.17 -46.08
N PRO A 101 64.37 4.20 -46.24
CA PRO A 101 65.42 4.28 -47.24
C PRO A 101 64.81 4.03 -48.63
N VAL A 102 65.01 4.97 -49.56
CA VAL A 102 64.54 4.87 -50.94
C VAL A 102 65.71 5.00 -51.89
N THR A 103 65.88 4.00 -52.73
CA THR A 103 66.94 3.98 -53.74
C THR A 103 66.43 4.54 -55.06
N PHE A 104 67.10 5.56 -55.57
CA PHE A 104 66.83 6.15 -56.88
C PHE A 104 67.90 5.70 -57.87
N ASP A 105 67.47 5.26 -59.03
CA ASP A 105 68.33 4.81 -60.12
C ASP A 105 68.19 5.73 -61.33
N VAL A 106 69.31 6.09 -61.94
CA VAL A 106 69.34 6.74 -63.25
C VAL A 106 70.09 5.85 -64.22
N ARG A 107 69.48 5.64 -65.39
CA ARG A 107 70.06 4.87 -66.48
C ARG A 107 70.15 5.74 -67.73
N SER A 108 71.31 5.74 -68.36
CA SER A 108 71.49 6.30 -69.69
C SER A 108 71.16 5.25 -70.76
N LYS A 109 70.73 5.69 -71.95
CA LYS A 109 70.44 4.80 -73.09
C LYS A 109 71.66 3.96 -73.50
N ARG A 110 72.87 4.43 -73.18
CA ARG A 110 74.16 3.77 -73.49
C ARG A 110 74.65 2.84 -72.38
N GLY A 111 73.85 2.62 -71.34
CA GLY A 111 74.10 1.58 -70.32
C GLY A 111 74.86 2.05 -69.09
N GLN A 112 75.15 3.35 -68.94
CA GLN A 112 75.65 3.88 -67.67
C GLN A 112 74.52 3.94 -66.64
N THR A 113 74.80 3.51 -65.41
CA THR A 113 73.85 3.51 -64.30
C THR A 113 74.47 4.16 -63.08
N ALA A 114 73.69 4.95 -62.35
CA ALA A 114 74.04 5.45 -61.02
C ALA A 114 72.86 5.26 -60.08
N SER A 115 73.17 4.93 -58.83
CA SER A 115 72.17 4.63 -57.80
C SER A 115 72.51 5.39 -56.53
N GLN A 116 71.51 5.97 -55.87
CA GLN A 116 71.69 6.64 -54.58
C GLN A 116 70.49 6.38 -53.67
N THR A 117 70.76 5.96 -52.45
CA THR A 117 69.76 5.77 -51.39
C THR A 117 69.60 7.04 -50.57
N ILE A 118 68.35 7.46 -50.37
CA ILE A 118 67.96 8.61 -49.55
C ILE A 118 67.04 8.13 -48.44
N ASP A 119 67.34 8.58 -47.22
CA ASP A 119 66.51 8.33 -46.05
C ASP A 119 65.44 9.41 -45.91
N PHE A 120 64.19 9.05 -46.17
CA PHE A 120 63.03 9.89 -45.86
C PHE A 120 62.63 9.70 -44.40
N LYS A 121 62.53 10.79 -43.65
CA LYS A 121 62.06 10.82 -42.27
C LYS A 121 60.58 11.18 -42.27
N VAL A 122 59.70 10.20 -42.04
CA VAL A 122 58.26 10.43 -41.94
C VAL A 122 57.88 10.68 -40.49
N VAL A 123 57.24 11.81 -40.22
CA VAL A 123 56.73 12.21 -38.92
C VAL A 123 55.24 11.90 -38.83
N HIS A 124 54.87 11.24 -37.74
CA HIS A 124 53.48 10.89 -37.45
C HIS A 124 52.60 12.14 -37.26
N VAL A 125 51.37 12.09 -37.77
CA VAL A 125 50.37 13.14 -37.60
C VAL A 125 49.10 12.53 -36.99
N ASN A 126 48.78 12.95 -35.77
CA ASN A 126 47.58 12.50 -35.07
C ASN A 126 46.30 13.00 -35.75
N ARG A 127 45.27 12.16 -35.78
CA ARG A 127 43.94 12.44 -36.30
C ARG A 127 42.94 12.51 -35.15
N PRO A 128 41.90 13.35 -35.25
CA PRO A 128 40.87 13.38 -34.23
C PRO A 128 40.04 12.09 -34.24
N PRO A 129 39.44 11.70 -33.11
CA PRO A 129 38.57 10.53 -33.04
C PRO A 129 37.33 10.73 -33.93
N ILE A 130 36.78 9.64 -34.45
CA ILE A 130 35.60 9.65 -35.31
C ILE A 130 34.41 9.12 -34.50
N VAL A 131 33.29 9.84 -34.58
CA VAL A 131 32.01 9.45 -33.97
C VAL A 131 31.04 9.12 -35.10
N GLY A 132 30.66 7.85 -35.22
CA GLY A 132 29.62 7.39 -36.12
C GLY A 132 28.21 7.64 -35.59
N ASP A 133 27.22 7.04 -36.25
CA ASP A 133 25.81 7.18 -35.87
C ASP A 133 25.49 6.40 -34.59
N LEU A 134 25.19 7.14 -33.52
CA LEU A 134 24.80 6.58 -32.23
C LEU A 134 23.33 6.13 -32.26
N GLN A 135 23.07 4.96 -31.68
CA GLN A 135 21.70 4.48 -31.50
C GLN A 135 20.92 5.40 -30.55
N PRO A 136 19.61 5.63 -30.80
CA PRO A 136 18.79 6.45 -29.92
C PRO A 136 18.78 5.92 -28.47
N PHE A 137 18.83 6.83 -27.50
CA PHE A 137 18.70 6.51 -26.10
C PHE A 137 17.23 6.58 -25.69
N TYR A 138 16.62 5.41 -25.46
CA TYR A 138 15.26 5.31 -24.96
C TYR A 138 15.20 5.42 -23.44
N VAL A 139 14.42 6.37 -22.94
CA VAL A 139 14.31 6.67 -21.51
C VAL A 139 12.92 6.42 -20.94
N ARG A 140 12.87 6.12 -19.63
CA ARG A 140 11.68 5.85 -18.82
C ARG A 140 11.57 6.86 -17.69
N TYR A 141 10.35 7.11 -17.23
CA TYR A 141 10.10 8.00 -16.11
C TYR A 141 10.46 7.37 -14.75
N ARG A 142 10.86 8.19 -13.78
CA ARG A 142 11.21 7.81 -12.38
C ARG A 142 12.20 6.65 -12.20
N THR A 143 12.94 6.31 -13.25
CA THR A 143 13.93 5.24 -13.25
C THR A 143 15.30 5.84 -13.58
N GLN A 144 16.38 5.25 -13.06
CA GLN A 144 17.72 5.59 -13.51
C GLN A 144 17.94 4.95 -14.88
N ASN A 145 17.97 5.77 -15.93
CA ASN A 145 18.24 5.31 -17.29
C ASN A 145 19.75 5.30 -17.52
N THR A 146 20.26 4.26 -18.18
CA THR A 146 21.68 4.11 -18.49
C THR A 146 21.86 3.84 -19.98
N TYR A 147 22.77 4.59 -20.60
CA TYR A 147 23.20 4.40 -21.98
C TYR A 147 24.71 4.18 -22.01
N LYS A 148 25.15 3.14 -22.72
CA LYS A 148 26.57 2.86 -22.94
C LYS A 148 26.88 3.11 -24.40
N ILE A 149 27.79 4.05 -24.67
CA ILE A 149 28.27 4.33 -26.02
C ILE A 149 29.02 3.10 -26.51
N ASP A 150 28.69 2.65 -27.72
CA ASP A 150 29.36 1.51 -28.35
C ASP A 150 30.79 1.90 -28.77
N PRO A 151 31.83 1.21 -28.26
CA PRO A 151 33.22 1.44 -28.66
C PRO A 151 33.49 1.20 -30.15
N GLN A 152 32.61 0.50 -30.88
CA GLN A 152 32.76 0.31 -32.32
C GLN A 152 32.37 1.55 -33.13
N VAL A 153 31.47 2.36 -32.58
CA VAL A 153 30.93 3.57 -33.24
C VAL A 153 31.81 4.78 -32.97
N VAL A 154 32.53 4.78 -31.85
CA VAL A 154 33.48 5.82 -31.48
C VAL A 154 34.88 5.23 -31.50
N ARG A 155 35.65 5.56 -32.54
CA ARG A 155 36.99 5.01 -32.73
C ARG A 155 37.99 6.08 -33.07
N ASP A 156 39.24 5.78 -32.76
CA ASP A 156 40.39 6.55 -33.16
C ASP A 156 41.19 5.73 -34.16
N ASP A 157 41.49 6.31 -35.32
CA ASP A 157 42.16 5.58 -36.39
C ASP A 157 43.67 5.43 -36.14
N ASP A 158 44.25 6.17 -35.19
CA ASP A 158 45.65 6.06 -34.74
C ASP A 158 45.80 5.13 -33.51
N GLY A 159 44.67 4.61 -33.00
CA GLY A 159 44.61 3.65 -31.91
C GLY A 159 44.77 4.27 -30.52
N ASP A 160 44.55 5.58 -30.40
CA ASP A 160 44.67 6.31 -29.14
C ASP A 160 43.49 6.07 -28.19
N PRO A 161 43.75 6.01 -26.86
CA PRO A 161 42.68 5.96 -25.88
C PRO A 161 41.75 7.17 -25.98
N ILE A 162 40.44 6.89 -25.92
CA ILE A 162 39.40 7.91 -26.05
C ILE A 162 38.79 8.22 -24.68
N VAL A 163 38.50 9.49 -24.45
CA VAL A 163 37.82 10.00 -23.26
C VAL A 163 36.58 10.79 -23.67
N PHE A 164 35.47 10.50 -23.00
CA PHE A 164 34.22 11.23 -23.17
C PHE A 164 34.12 12.39 -22.18
N ILE A 165 33.82 13.60 -22.68
CA ILE A 165 33.76 14.82 -21.89
C ILE A 165 32.37 15.47 -22.05
N PRO A 166 31.61 15.65 -20.96
CA PRO A 166 30.31 16.30 -21.01
C PRO A 166 30.42 17.80 -21.35
N ILE A 167 29.44 18.32 -22.10
CA ILE A 167 29.28 19.76 -22.35
C ILE A 167 28.28 20.31 -21.33
N ALA A 168 28.79 20.94 -20.26
CA ALA A 168 27.98 21.33 -19.10
C ALA A 168 26.66 22.05 -19.45
N ASP A 169 26.68 22.98 -20.41
CA ASP A 169 25.51 23.77 -20.81
C ASP A 169 24.47 22.99 -21.64
N GLN A 170 24.84 21.83 -22.19
CA GLN A 170 23.98 20.98 -23.02
C GLN A 170 23.55 19.70 -22.30
N MET A 171 24.13 19.40 -21.13
CA MET A 171 23.76 18.23 -20.35
C MET A 171 22.41 18.47 -19.65
N PRO A 172 21.44 17.55 -19.79
CA PRO A 172 20.21 17.63 -19.02
C PRO A 172 20.46 17.59 -17.51
N GLU A 173 19.66 18.32 -16.75
CA GLU A 173 19.70 18.26 -15.29
C GLU A 173 19.48 16.82 -14.79
N GLY A 174 20.31 16.40 -13.82
CA GLY A 174 20.29 15.05 -13.27
C GLY A 174 21.02 14.00 -14.13
N SER A 175 21.60 14.38 -15.27
CA SER A 175 22.41 13.49 -16.11
C SER A 175 23.90 13.52 -15.71
N LYS A 176 24.59 12.40 -15.92
CA LYS A 176 26.03 12.26 -15.71
C LYS A 176 26.64 11.40 -16.82
N LEU A 177 27.68 11.92 -17.48
CA LEU A 177 28.47 11.19 -18.46
C LEU A 177 29.83 10.80 -17.85
N SER A 178 30.15 9.52 -17.86
CA SER A 178 31.46 9.02 -17.43
C SER A 178 32.52 9.20 -18.52
N SER A 179 33.79 9.21 -18.14
CA SER A 179 34.92 9.25 -19.09
C SER A 179 34.99 8.03 -20.02
N GLN A 180 34.30 6.95 -19.68
CA GLN A 180 34.21 5.70 -20.46
C GLN A 180 33.00 5.67 -21.41
N GLY A 181 32.19 6.74 -21.45
CA GLY A 181 31.04 6.82 -22.36
C GLY A 181 29.76 6.19 -21.80
N GLU A 182 29.64 6.10 -20.47
CA GLU A 182 28.39 5.71 -19.81
C GLU A 182 27.62 6.95 -19.37
N LEU A 183 26.45 7.17 -19.97
CA LEU A 183 25.52 8.22 -19.61
C LEU A 183 24.43 7.65 -18.68
N THR A 184 24.29 8.24 -17.50
CA THR A 184 23.19 7.94 -16.56
C THR A 184 22.29 9.14 -16.40
N TRP A 185 20.97 8.93 -16.36
CA TRP A 185 20.01 10.02 -16.26
C TRP A 185 18.70 9.60 -15.56
N THR A 186 18.35 10.34 -14.50
CA THR A 186 17.03 10.26 -13.86
C THR A 186 16.21 11.49 -14.24
N LEU A 187 15.10 11.27 -14.95
CA LEU A 187 14.29 12.36 -15.49
C LEU A 187 13.35 12.95 -14.44
N SER A 188 13.23 14.27 -14.43
CA SER A 188 12.12 14.98 -13.81
C SER A 188 10.84 14.86 -14.65
N LEU A 189 9.69 15.10 -14.01
CA LEU A 189 8.38 15.08 -14.69
C LEU A 189 8.35 16.05 -15.89
N ASN A 190 8.91 17.24 -15.71
CA ASN A 190 8.96 18.27 -16.76
C ASN A 190 9.82 17.83 -17.95
N GLN A 191 10.97 17.19 -17.70
CA GLN A 191 11.84 16.69 -18.78
C GLN A 191 11.16 15.54 -19.54
N PHE A 192 10.53 14.61 -18.82
CA PHE A 192 9.82 13.49 -19.44
C PHE A 192 8.67 13.96 -20.33
N ASN A 193 7.86 14.93 -19.86
CA ASN A 193 6.77 15.50 -20.64
C ASN A 193 7.25 16.26 -21.89
N ARG A 194 8.43 16.90 -21.84
CA ARG A 194 9.04 17.52 -23.04
C ARG A 194 9.49 16.46 -24.05
N LEU A 195 10.13 15.38 -23.59
CA LEU A 195 10.56 14.29 -24.46
C LEU A 195 9.41 13.53 -25.12
N LYS A 196 8.24 13.46 -24.47
CA LYS A 196 7.01 12.93 -25.07
C LYS A 196 6.54 13.75 -26.28
N GLN A 197 6.79 15.06 -26.28
CA GLN A 197 6.37 15.95 -27.37
C GLN A 197 7.36 15.95 -28.53
N ALA A 198 8.66 15.95 -28.23
CA ALA A 198 9.72 15.95 -29.23
C ALA A 198 11.01 15.28 -28.70
N PRO A 199 11.75 14.55 -29.55
CA PRO A 199 13.04 14.00 -29.17
C PRO A 199 14.06 15.12 -28.89
N GLN A 200 14.98 14.86 -27.96
CA GLN A 200 16.05 15.79 -27.59
C GLN A 200 17.40 15.23 -28.06
N TYR A 201 18.35 16.11 -28.35
CA TYR A 201 19.74 15.72 -28.62
C TYR A 201 20.65 16.14 -27.47
N ILE A 202 21.55 15.24 -27.06
CA ILE A 202 22.62 15.52 -26.11
C ILE A 202 23.93 15.58 -26.89
N GLU A 203 24.65 16.70 -26.78
CA GLU A 203 25.98 16.85 -27.35
C GLU A 203 27.06 16.61 -26.29
N PHE A 204 28.15 15.94 -26.68
CA PHE A 204 29.33 15.74 -25.85
C PHE A 204 30.61 15.77 -26.69
N TRP A 205 31.75 15.97 -26.04
CA TRP A 205 33.05 15.88 -26.69
C TRP A 205 33.65 14.48 -26.54
N VAL A 206 34.29 14.02 -27.60
CA VAL A 206 35.13 12.83 -27.64
C VAL A 206 36.55 13.30 -27.87
N GLU A 207 37.45 13.03 -26.94
CA GLU A 207 38.84 13.49 -26.95
C GLU A 207 39.79 12.30 -26.99
N ASP A 208 40.80 12.33 -27.86
CA ASP A 208 41.90 11.36 -27.83
C ASP A 208 42.95 11.70 -26.76
N GLN A 209 43.73 10.71 -26.34
CA GLN A 209 44.86 10.91 -25.42
C GLN A 209 46.11 10.26 -26.00
N PRO A 210 47.25 10.98 -26.03
CA PRO A 210 47.55 12.23 -25.33
C PRO A 210 47.39 13.52 -26.17
N ALA A 211 47.00 13.42 -27.46
CA ALA A 211 47.00 14.56 -28.38
C ALA A 211 45.91 15.60 -28.10
N LYS A 212 44.82 15.20 -27.41
CA LYS A 212 43.68 16.04 -27.01
C LYS A 212 42.92 16.65 -28.19
N MET A 213 42.91 16.02 -29.35
CA MET A 213 42.05 16.42 -30.45
C MET A 213 40.62 15.96 -30.15
N ARG A 214 39.64 16.78 -30.56
CA ARG A 214 38.24 16.62 -30.16
C ARG A 214 37.30 16.52 -31.34
N THR A 215 36.32 15.63 -31.19
CA THR A 215 35.17 15.51 -32.09
C THR A 215 33.88 15.59 -31.30
N LYS A 216 32.85 16.21 -31.89
CA LYS A 216 31.53 16.35 -31.26
C LYS A 216 30.68 15.12 -31.53
N GLY A 217 30.23 14.46 -30.48
CA GLY A 217 29.21 13.41 -30.54
C GLY A 217 27.81 13.98 -30.34
N ARG A 218 26.81 13.37 -30.99
CA ARG A 218 25.39 13.73 -30.87
C ARG A 218 24.56 12.48 -30.59
N LEU A 219 23.91 12.44 -29.44
CA LEU A 219 23.03 11.36 -29.04
C LEU A 219 21.57 11.80 -29.10
N LYS A 220 20.76 11.10 -29.91
CA LYS A 220 19.30 11.29 -29.91
C LYS A 220 18.69 10.62 -28.69
N VAL A 221 17.79 11.30 -28.00
CA VAL A 221 17.11 10.81 -26.79
C VAL A 221 15.61 10.92 -26.98
N GLU A 222 14.90 9.83 -26.69
CA GLU A 222 13.45 9.74 -26.84
C GLU A 222 12.83 8.85 -25.76
N VAL A 223 11.54 9.03 -25.49
CA VAL A 223 10.83 8.17 -24.53
C VAL A 223 10.67 6.78 -25.14
N THR A 224 10.80 5.74 -24.32
CA THR A 224 10.50 4.38 -24.77
C THR A 224 9.09 4.30 -25.34
N ALA A 225 8.96 3.78 -26.57
CA ALA A 225 7.66 3.43 -27.14
C ALA A 225 7.12 2.11 -26.58
N MET A 226 7.97 1.34 -25.88
CA MET A 226 7.54 0.16 -25.15
C MET A 226 6.68 0.58 -23.96
N ASP A 227 5.48 0.03 -23.96
CA ASP A 227 4.49 0.16 -22.93
C ASP A 227 4.79 -0.82 -21.79
N LEU A 228 4.90 -0.31 -20.57
CA LEU A 228 5.36 -1.04 -19.39
C LEU A 228 4.25 -1.03 -18.34
N PRO A 229 4.11 -2.11 -17.56
CA PRO A 229 3.07 -2.17 -16.55
C PRO A 229 3.29 -1.12 -15.45
N PRO A 230 2.21 -0.58 -14.87
CA PRO A 230 2.32 0.32 -13.73
C PRO A 230 2.87 -0.39 -12.49
N ASP A 231 3.40 0.39 -11.55
CA ASP A 231 3.91 -0.07 -10.26
C ASP A 231 3.00 0.36 -9.10
N ILE A 232 2.91 -0.50 -8.07
CA ILE A 232 2.09 -0.28 -6.87
C ILE A 232 3.01 -0.25 -5.64
N ALA A 233 3.10 0.91 -5.00
CA ALA A 233 3.75 1.05 -3.70
C ALA A 233 2.70 1.11 -2.59
N VAL A 234 2.72 0.12 -1.67
CA VAL A 234 1.83 0.06 -0.50
C VAL A 234 2.55 0.45 0.79
N ILE A 235 1.86 1.20 1.66
CA ILE A 235 2.31 1.59 2.99
C ILE A 235 1.24 1.23 4.02
N PRO A 236 1.57 0.43 5.05
CA PRO A 236 2.85 -0.25 5.29
C PRO A 236 3.21 -1.29 4.22
N LYS A 237 4.50 -1.64 4.11
CA LYS A 237 5.00 -2.61 3.10
C LYS A 237 4.71 -4.08 3.44
N GLU A 238 3.93 -4.33 4.48
CA GLU A 238 3.60 -5.68 4.93
C GLU A 238 2.58 -6.32 3.98
N THR A 239 2.70 -7.63 3.80
CA THR A 239 1.79 -8.44 2.96
C THR A 239 0.81 -9.25 3.80
N HIS A 240 0.96 -9.26 5.13
CA HIS A 240 0.17 -10.04 6.07
C HIS A 240 -0.24 -9.17 7.25
N TYR A 241 -1.54 -8.96 7.42
CA TYR A 241 -2.09 -8.14 8.51
C TYR A 241 -2.95 -9.00 9.41
N LYS A 242 -2.69 -8.93 10.72
CA LYS A 242 -3.51 -9.60 11.73
C LYS A 242 -4.39 -8.57 12.41
N LEU A 243 -5.70 -8.71 12.29
CA LEU A 243 -6.68 -7.81 12.88
C LEU A 243 -7.73 -8.59 13.67
N ARG A 244 -8.37 -7.90 14.61
CA ARG A 244 -9.56 -8.37 15.32
C ARG A 244 -10.80 -7.88 14.58
N GLU A 245 -11.94 -8.54 14.73
CA GLU A 245 -13.19 -7.95 14.29
C GLU A 245 -13.42 -6.59 14.97
N ASN A 246 -14.13 -5.71 14.26
CA ASN A 246 -14.34 -4.30 14.61
C ASN A 246 -13.07 -3.43 14.64
N ALA A 247 -11.88 -3.98 14.38
CA ALA A 247 -10.67 -3.17 14.20
C ALA A 247 -10.60 -2.61 12.77
N THR A 248 -10.22 -1.33 12.64
CA THR A 248 -10.03 -0.68 11.33
C THR A 248 -8.60 -0.91 10.83
N VAL A 249 -8.46 -1.29 9.58
CA VAL A 249 -7.18 -1.27 8.86
C VAL A 249 -7.17 -0.10 7.85
N ASN A 250 -6.03 0.59 7.75
CA ASN A 250 -5.79 1.65 6.78
C ASN A 250 -4.48 1.37 6.05
N LEU A 251 -4.56 1.15 4.73
CA LEU A 251 -3.41 1.00 3.85
C LEU A 251 -3.39 2.13 2.83
N LYS A 252 -2.22 2.72 2.60
CA LYS A 252 -2.04 3.76 1.58
C LYS A 252 -1.35 3.19 0.36
N PHE A 253 -1.86 3.50 -0.82
CA PHE A 253 -1.34 3.06 -2.10
C PHE A 253 -0.89 4.27 -2.92
N TYR A 254 0.31 4.16 -3.49
CA TYR A 254 0.87 5.10 -4.43
C TYR A 254 1.11 4.36 -5.74
N LEU A 255 0.53 4.88 -6.82
CA LEU A 255 0.62 4.30 -8.15
C LEU A 255 1.62 5.11 -8.97
N SER A 256 2.43 4.43 -9.77
CA SER A 256 3.34 5.11 -10.69
C SER A 256 3.54 4.28 -11.94
N ASP A 257 3.47 4.93 -13.10
CA ASP A 257 3.68 4.27 -14.38
C ASP A 257 4.98 4.76 -15.05
N PRO A 258 5.87 3.86 -15.52
CA PRO A 258 7.09 4.23 -16.25
C PRO A 258 6.86 5.00 -17.56
N ASN A 259 5.69 4.83 -18.18
CA ASN A 259 5.23 5.54 -19.38
C ASN A 259 4.60 6.90 -19.04
N GLY A 260 4.41 7.21 -17.77
CA GLY A 260 4.04 8.53 -17.24
C GLY A 260 2.83 8.51 -16.33
N GLU A 261 2.73 9.51 -15.45
CA GLU A 261 1.72 9.52 -14.38
C GLU A 261 0.27 9.48 -14.88
N ASP A 262 -0.01 10.04 -16.04
CA ASP A 262 -1.36 10.07 -16.63
C ASP A 262 -1.75 8.75 -17.31
N ASP A 263 -0.86 7.76 -17.36
CA ASP A 263 -1.13 6.50 -18.06
C ASP A 263 -1.90 5.48 -17.21
N VAL A 264 -1.95 5.70 -15.90
CA VAL A 264 -2.76 4.90 -14.98
C VAL A 264 -4.25 5.09 -15.30
N SER A 265 -4.96 4.00 -15.62
CA SER A 265 -6.39 4.05 -15.98
C SER A 265 -7.30 3.66 -14.82
N THR A 266 -7.01 2.53 -14.17
CA THR A 266 -7.91 1.93 -13.17
C THR A 266 -7.10 1.33 -12.03
N PHE A 267 -7.53 1.60 -10.79
CA PHE A 267 -7.06 0.89 -9.61
C PHE A 267 -8.25 0.29 -8.87
N GLY A 268 -8.11 -0.97 -8.47
CA GLY A 268 -9.17 -1.72 -7.79
C GLY A 268 -8.61 -2.87 -6.98
N PHE A 269 -9.51 -3.64 -6.39
CA PHE A 269 -9.14 -4.88 -5.72
C PHE A 269 -10.17 -5.98 -5.97
N LEU A 270 -9.72 -7.21 -5.83
CA LEU A 270 -10.51 -8.42 -5.81
C LEU A 270 -10.26 -9.12 -4.47
N SER A 271 -11.32 -9.52 -3.78
CA SER A 271 -11.22 -10.34 -2.58
C SER A 271 -11.89 -11.69 -2.82
N ASP A 272 -11.33 -12.74 -2.21
CA ASP A 272 -11.96 -14.05 -2.08
C ASP A 272 -13.24 -14.01 -1.21
N ASN A 273 -13.38 -13.01 -0.33
CA ASN A 273 -14.56 -12.82 0.50
C ASN A 273 -15.40 -11.61 0.05
N GLN A 274 -16.66 -11.87 -0.29
CA GLN A 274 -17.63 -10.86 -0.75
C GLN A 274 -18.08 -9.88 0.35
N GLN A 275 -17.79 -10.17 1.62
CA GLN A 275 -18.09 -9.28 2.75
C GLN A 275 -17.20 -8.03 2.79
N ILE A 276 -16.12 -7.98 2.01
CA ILE A 276 -15.30 -6.76 1.87
C ILE A 276 -15.95 -5.86 0.82
N PRO A 277 -16.55 -4.72 1.20
CA PRO A 277 -17.24 -3.86 0.25
C PRO A 277 -16.22 -3.11 -0.62
N LYS A 278 -16.56 -2.91 -1.90
CA LYS A 278 -15.73 -2.12 -2.83
C LYS A 278 -15.51 -0.68 -2.35
N THR A 279 -16.41 -0.17 -1.52
CA THR A 279 -16.33 1.16 -0.89
C THR A 279 -15.19 1.28 0.11
N SER A 280 -14.58 0.17 0.55
CA SER A 280 -13.37 0.21 1.39
C SER A 280 -12.20 0.86 0.69
N LEU A 281 -12.20 0.93 -0.65
CA LEU A 281 -11.16 1.61 -1.41
C LEU A 281 -11.59 3.05 -1.73
N VAL A 282 -10.90 4.01 -1.12
CA VAL A 282 -11.12 5.45 -1.26
C VAL A 282 -10.08 6.02 -2.22
N LYS A 283 -10.54 6.75 -3.24
CA LYS A 283 -9.68 7.50 -4.16
C LYS A 283 -9.44 8.90 -3.59
N ASN A 284 -8.19 9.23 -3.28
CA ASN A 284 -7.82 10.57 -2.81
C ASN A 284 -7.38 11.46 -3.98
N THR A 285 -6.45 10.96 -4.79
CA THR A 285 -5.99 11.59 -6.04
C THR A 285 -5.96 10.56 -7.16
N GLU A 286 -5.54 10.92 -8.38
CA GLU A 286 -5.45 9.96 -9.49
C GLU A 286 -4.44 8.84 -9.23
N ASN A 287 -3.35 9.14 -8.50
CA ASN A 287 -2.26 8.19 -8.23
C ASN A 287 -2.16 7.79 -6.76
N GLN A 288 -3.10 8.22 -5.91
CA GLN A 288 -3.10 7.90 -4.47
C GLN A 288 -4.47 7.41 -4.01
N TYR A 289 -4.45 6.24 -3.37
CA TYR A 289 -5.63 5.56 -2.86
C TYR A 289 -5.42 5.13 -1.41
N GLU A 290 -6.49 5.06 -0.66
CA GLU A 290 -6.49 4.53 0.70
C GLU A 290 -7.50 3.39 0.80
N PHE A 291 -7.06 2.26 1.35
CA PHE A 291 -7.94 1.15 1.67
C PHE A 291 -8.25 1.18 3.16
N ILE A 292 -9.49 1.53 3.49
CA ILE A 292 -10.02 1.62 4.84
C ILE A 292 -11.08 0.54 4.99
N TRP A 293 -10.81 -0.45 5.83
CA TRP A 293 -11.73 -1.56 6.03
C TRP A 293 -11.86 -1.90 7.52
N GLN A 294 -13.09 -2.16 7.94
CA GLN A 294 -13.44 -2.56 9.29
C GLN A 294 -14.37 -3.78 9.19
N PRO A 295 -13.92 -5.00 9.55
CA PRO A 295 -14.80 -6.15 9.58
C PRO A 295 -15.81 -6.00 10.71
N GLY A 296 -17.06 -6.40 10.47
CA GLY A 296 -18.07 -6.50 11.53
C GLY A 296 -17.79 -7.69 12.47
N TYR A 297 -18.55 -7.76 13.56
CA TYR A 297 -18.52 -8.87 14.53
C TYR A 297 -19.08 -10.20 14.01
N ASP A 298 -19.69 -10.20 12.81
CA ASP A 298 -20.25 -11.40 12.16
C ASP A 298 -19.33 -11.93 11.04
N PHE A 299 -18.08 -11.45 10.98
CA PHE A 299 -17.16 -11.77 9.89
C PHE A 299 -16.57 -13.16 10.06
N VAL A 300 -16.15 -13.50 11.28
CA VAL A 300 -15.69 -14.82 11.68
C VAL A 300 -16.83 -15.53 12.38
N LYS A 301 -17.36 -16.57 11.76
CA LYS A 301 -18.47 -17.35 12.31
C LYS A 301 -17.97 -18.58 13.07
N ASP A 302 -18.66 -18.95 14.14
CA ASP A 302 -18.45 -20.20 14.85
C ASP A 302 -18.51 -21.40 13.87
N PRO A 303 -17.61 -22.39 13.97
CA PRO A 303 -16.67 -22.66 15.07
C PRO A 303 -15.25 -22.11 14.85
N TYR A 304 -15.05 -21.17 13.92
CA TYR A 304 -13.71 -20.69 13.59
C TYR A 304 -13.26 -19.57 14.54
N ASP A 305 -12.01 -19.66 15.03
CA ASP A 305 -11.39 -18.61 15.84
C ASP A 305 -10.78 -17.49 14.97
N SER A 306 -10.52 -17.78 13.70
CA SER A 306 -9.96 -16.82 12.75
C SER A 306 -10.30 -17.16 11.31
N LEU A 307 -10.38 -16.15 10.45
CA LEU A 307 -10.57 -16.29 9.02
C LEU A 307 -9.43 -15.58 8.28
N ASN A 308 -8.81 -16.27 7.32
CA ASN A 308 -7.85 -15.68 6.40
C ASN A 308 -8.56 -15.25 5.13
N VAL A 309 -8.32 -14.03 4.71
CA VAL A 309 -8.94 -13.41 3.54
C VAL A 309 -7.86 -12.79 2.68
N GLN A 310 -7.81 -13.18 1.42
CA GLN A 310 -6.83 -12.68 0.47
C GLN A 310 -7.44 -11.58 -0.40
N VAL A 311 -6.80 -10.42 -0.40
CA VAL A 311 -7.16 -9.28 -1.23
C VAL A 311 -6.04 -9.04 -2.25
N THR A 312 -6.39 -9.08 -3.53
CA THR A 312 -5.52 -8.76 -4.66
C THR A 312 -5.86 -7.38 -5.16
N PHE A 313 -5.00 -6.41 -4.88
CA PHE A 313 -5.05 -5.08 -5.46
C PHE A 313 -4.46 -5.13 -6.86
N TYR A 314 -5.09 -4.46 -7.82
CA TYR A 314 -4.61 -4.40 -9.19
C TYR A 314 -4.68 -2.99 -9.73
N VAL A 315 -3.70 -2.65 -10.57
CA VAL A 315 -3.65 -1.41 -11.35
C VAL A 315 -3.57 -1.77 -12.83
N LEU A 316 -4.29 -1.02 -13.65
CA LEU A 316 -4.28 -1.10 -15.10
C LEU A 316 -3.80 0.23 -15.68
N ASP A 317 -2.94 0.17 -16.68
CA ASP A 317 -2.66 1.32 -17.54
C ASP A 317 -3.74 1.50 -18.62
N LYS A 318 -3.57 2.47 -19.53
CA LYS A 318 -4.47 2.71 -20.66
C LYS A 318 -4.40 1.62 -21.72
N ALA A 319 -3.27 0.93 -21.83
CA ALA A 319 -3.01 -0.13 -22.79
C ALA A 319 -3.35 -1.54 -22.26
N GLN A 320 -3.93 -1.62 -21.06
CA GLN A 320 -4.35 -2.83 -20.36
C GLN A 320 -3.23 -3.72 -19.82
N ASN A 321 -1.98 -3.25 -19.67
CA ASN A 321 -1.04 -3.98 -18.83
C ASN A 321 -1.45 -3.84 -17.36
N ARG A 322 -1.15 -4.89 -16.59
CA ARG A 322 -1.57 -5.00 -15.21
C ARG A 322 -0.42 -5.25 -14.28
N SER A 323 -0.52 -4.67 -13.09
CA SER A 323 0.29 -5.04 -11.94
C SER A 323 -0.62 -5.36 -10.76
N GLU A 324 -0.22 -6.35 -9.98
CA GLU A 324 -1.02 -6.92 -8.90
C GLU A 324 -0.21 -6.99 -7.60
N GLN A 325 -0.83 -6.59 -6.50
CA GLN A 325 -0.28 -6.73 -5.16
C GLN A 325 -1.23 -7.53 -4.28
N ARG A 326 -0.76 -8.65 -3.73
CA ARG A 326 -1.55 -9.56 -2.90
C ARG A 326 -1.28 -9.30 -1.43
N ILE A 327 -2.34 -9.11 -0.66
CA ILE A 327 -2.30 -8.87 0.78
C ILE A 327 -3.25 -9.85 1.48
N THR A 328 -2.75 -10.52 2.50
CA THR A 328 -3.52 -11.47 3.32
C THR A 328 -3.91 -10.82 4.63
N PHE A 329 -5.19 -10.90 4.97
CA PHE A 329 -5.74 -10.44 6.24
C PHE A 329 -6.18 -11.63 7.08
N THR A 330 -5.63 -11.77 8.27
CA THR A 330 -6.09 -12.73 9.29
C THR A 330 -6.99 -11.99 10.27
N VAL A 331 -8.30 -12.23 10.17
CA VAL A 331 -9.30 -11.66 11.08
C VAL A 331 -9.54 -12.65 12.21
N LEU A 332 -9.34 -12.21 13.45
CA LEU A 332 -9.63 -12.98 14.65
C LEU A 332 -11.07 -12.73 15.10
N ASN A 333 -11.78 -13.81 15.44
CA ASN A 333 -13.09 -13.75 16.09
C ASN A 333 -12.97 -12.92 17.38
N THR A 334 -13.89 -11.98 17.56
CA THR A 334 -14.02 -11.25 18.81
C THR A 334 -15.45 -11.17 19.27
N VAL A 335 -15.61 -11.25 20.58
CA VAL A 335 -16.90 -11.12 21.21
C VAL A 335 -17.35 -9.65 21.17
N ASN A 336 -18.56 -9.41 20.65
CA ASN A 336 -19.24 -8.12 20.80
C ASN A 336 -19.63 -7.89 22.27
N GLU A 337 -18.75 -7.23 23.03
CA GLU A 337 -18.98 -6.94 24.44
C GLU A 337 -20.22 -6.06 24.68
N ALA A 338 -20.50 -5.12 23.77
CA ALA A 338 -21.64 -4.20 23.92
C ALA A 338 -22.98 -4.93 23.81
N GLU A 339 -23.08 -5.89 22.89
CA GLU A 339 -24.27 -6.73 22.74
C GLU A 339 -24.45 -7.69 23.91
N LYS A 340 -23.36 -8.34 24.37
CA LYS A 340 -23.41 -9.17 25.59
C LYS A 340 -23.82 -8.36 26.82
N ASP A 341 -23.32 -7.14 26.96
CA ASP A 341 -23.70 -6.25 28.06
C ASP A 341 -25.18 -5.87 28.02
N ARG A 342 -25.72 -5.57 26.83
CA ARG A 342 -27.16 -5.34 26.64
C ARG A 342 -27.97 -6.58 27.01
N TYR A 343 -27.51 -7.76 26.60
CA TYR A 343 -28.15 -9.03 26.95
C TYR A 343 -28.21 -9.24 28.47
N TYR A 344 -27.08 -9.09 29.18
CA TYR A 344 -27.07 -9.23 30.64
C TYR A 344 -27.87 -8.15 31.35
N TYR A 345 -27.87 -6.91 30.85
CA TYR A 345 -28.71 -5.84 31.39
C TYR A 345 -30.20 -6.17 31.24
N ASN A 346 -30.62 -6.68 30.09
CA ASN A 346 -32.00 -7.09 29.86
C ASN A 346 -32.43 -8.17 30.86
N GLN A 347 -31.58 -9.16 31.11
CA GLN A 347 -31.85 -10.18 32.13
C GLN A 347 -31.97 -9.59 33.54
N TYR A 348 -31.04 -8.69 33.91
CA TYR A 348 -31.06 -7.98 35.20
C TYR A 348 -32.37 -7.20 35.38
N ARG A 349 -32.77 -6.42 34.37
CA ARG A 349 -34.00 -5.64 34.39
C ARG A 349 -35.24 -6.53 34.45
N GLN A 350 -35.29 -7.59 33.64
CA GLN A 350 -36.43 -8.52 33.60
C GLN A 350 -36.72 -9.14 34.96
N VAL A 351 -35.68 -9.58 35.69
CA VAL A 351 -35.87 -10.21 37.00
C VAL A 351 -36.32 -9.19 38.06
N LEU A 352 -35.81 -7.96 38.01
CA LEU A 352 -36.30 -6.89 38.89
C LEU A 352 -37.74 -6.49 38.57
N VAL A 353 -38.14 -6.50 37.29
CA VAL A 353 -39.54 -6.27 36.88
C VAL A 353 -40.46 -7.37 37.39
N GLN A 354 -40.03 -8.64 37.33
CA GLN A 354 -40.77 -9.77 37.90
C GLN A 354 -40.93 -9.62 39.42
N ALA A 355 -39.84 -9.30 40.13
CA ALA A 355 -39.88 -9.07 41.57
C ALA A 355 -40.76 -7.88 41.95
N TRP A 356 -40.71 -6.79 41.17
CA TRP A 356 -41.56 -5.63 41.34
C TRP A 356 -43.05 -5.98 41.21
N GLY A 357 -43.40 -6.74 40.17
CA GLY A 357 -44.78 -7.19 39.96
C GLY A 357 -45.28 -8.03 41.13
N LEU A 358 -44.46 -8.96 41.62
CA LEU A 358 -44.80 -9.77 42.80
C LEU A 358 -44.94 -8.93 44.08
N ILE A 359 -44.05 -7.96 44.31
CA ILE A 359 -44.12 -7.05 45.46
C ILE A 359 -45.40 -6.21 45.41
N GLU A 360 -45.80 -5.71 44.24
CA GLU A 360 -47.04 -4.95 44.09
C GLU A 360 -48.27 -5.84 44.31
N GLN A 361 -48.27 -7.07 43.79
CA GLN A 361 -49.33 -8.06 44.05
C GLN A 361 -49.43 -8.41 45.55
N LEU A 362 -48.30 -8.61 46.23
CA LEU A 362 -48.24 -8.83 47.68
C LEU A 362 -48.71 -7.60 48.47
N SER A 363 -48.42 -6.39 47.99
CA SER A 363 -48.88 -5.14 48.60
C SER A 363 -50.40 -4.98 48.50
N ASP A 364 -50.99 -5.31 47.36
CA ASP A 364 -52.45 -5.31 47.18
C ASP A 364 -53.09 -6.35 48.13
N LYS A 365 -52.49 -7.54 48.26
CA LYS A 365 -52.96 -8.58 49.17
C LYS A 365 -52.80 -8.23 50.65
N GLU A 366 -51.72 -7.55 51.04
CA GLU A 366 -51.55 -7.02 52.38
C GLU A 366 -52.69 -6.04 52.73
N GLY A 367 -53.05 -5.14 51.80
CA GLY A 367 -54.18 -4.23 51.96
C GLY A 367 -55.50 -4.97 52.18
N GLN A 368 -55.78 -5.97 51.33
CA GLN A 368 -56.96 -6.83 51.45
C GLN A 368 -57.01 -7.55 52.80
N LEU A 369 -55.92 -8.22 53.20
CA LEU A 369 -55.83 -8.96 54.47
C LEU A 369 -55.97 -8.04 55.68
N LYS A 370 -55.41 -6.82 55.62
CA LYS A 370 -55.53 -5.81 56.69
C LYS A 370 -56.97 -5.34 56.86
N ASP A 371 -57.68 -5.11 55.75
CA ASP A 371 -59.07 -4.70 55.79
C ASP A 371 -59.99 -5.84 56.23
N ASP A 372 -59.73 -7.07 55.77
CA ASP A 372 -60.44 -8.27 56.24
C ASP A 372 -60.20 -8.53 57.74
N TYR A 373 -58.97 -8.34 58.23
CA TYR A 373 -58.63 -8.41 59.66
C TYR A 373 -59.37 -7.34 60.48
N LYS A 374 -59.43 -6.09 60.00
CA LYS A 374 -60.19 -5.00 60.65
C LYS A 374 -61.70 -5.31 60.68
N LYS A 375 -62.25 -5.80 59.58
CA LYS A 375 -63.66 -6.23 59.48
C LYS A 375 -63.95 -7.39 60.44
N ALA A 376 -63.08 -8.40 60.51
CA ALA A 376 -63.21 -9.52 61.44
C ALA A 376 -63.14 -9.06 62.92
N LYS A 377 -62.23 -8.13 63.24
CA LYS A 377 -62.13 -7.51 64.57
C LYS A 377 -63.38 -6.71 64.95
N GLY A 378 -63.91 -5.91 64.03
CA GLY A 378 -65.13 -5.11 64.21
C GLY A 378 -66.40 -5.97 64.31
N GLY A 379 -66.50 -7.02 63.49
CA GLY A 379 -67.62 -7.95 63.47
C GLY A 379 -67.78 -8.72 64.79
N LYS A 380 -66.68 -9.11 65.45
CA LYS A 380 -66.73 -9.70 66.79
C LYS A 380 -67.29 -8.73 67.84
N ARG A 381 -66.93 -7.44 67.76
CA ARG A 381 -67.40 -6.38 68.67
C ARG A 381 -68.89 -6.05 68.48
N ASN A 382 -69.39 -6.05 67.25
CA ASN A 382 -70.82 -5.86 66.99
C ASN A 382 -71.67 -7.09 67.35
N ARG A 383 -71.14 -8.32 67.16
CA ARG A 383 -71.82 -9.55 67.62
C ARG A 383 -71.89 -9.67 69.15
N SER A 384 -70.88 -9.18 69.88
CA SER A 384 -70.92 -9.19 71.36
C SER A 384 -71.89 -8.14 71.92
N VAL A 385 -72.04 -6.97 71.27
CA VAL A 385 -73.00 -5.95 71.69
C VAL A 385 -74.43 -6.38 71.36
N ALA A 386 -74.67 -7.01 70.20
CA ALA A 386 -75.99 -7.52 69.83
C ALA A 386 -76.49 -8.64 70.77
N ASN A 387 -75.60 -9.54 71.21
CA ASN A 387 -75.94 -10.54 72.23
C ASN A 387 -76.15 -9.95 73.63
N ALA A 388 -75.45 -8.87 73.98
CA ALA A 388 -75.68 -8.18 75.25
C ALA A 388 -77.00 -7.39 75.27
N SER A 389 -77.46 -6.86 74.14
CA SER A 389 -78.72 -6.13 74.01
C SER A 389 -79.98 -7.00 73.94
N LEU A 390 -79.85 -8.31 73.67
CA LEU A 390 -80.98 -9.25 73.60
C LEU A 390 -81.24 -10.02 74.91
N GLY A 391 -80.47 -9.73 75.98
CA GLY A 391 -80.47 -10.50 77.22
C GLY A 391 -81.12 -9.86 78.46
N ALA A 392 -81.68 -8.65 78.40
CA ALA A 392 -82.28 -8.04 79.59
C ALA A 392 -83.37 -7.00 79.28
N VAL A 393 -84.64 -7.43 79.21
CA VAL A 393 -85.78 -6.54 79.50
C VAL A 393 -86.86 -7.34 80.25
N THR A 394 -86.92 -7.16 81.56
CA THR A 394 -88.00 -7.60 82.46
C THR A 394 -88.86 -6.41 82.90
N GLY A 395 -90.18 -6.59 82.89
CA GLY A 395 -91.18 -5.77 83.62
C GLY A 395 -91.71 -4.53 82.88
N VAL A 396 -92.96 -4.06 83.05
CA VAL A 396 -94.08 -4.37 83.96
C VAL A 396 -95.37 -3.79 83.34
N THR A 397 -96.53 -4.40 83.57
CA THR A 397 -97.90 -3.93 83.19
C THR A 397 -98.41 -2.77 84.06
N PRO A 398 -99.54 -2.12 83.68
CA PRO A 398 -100.68 -2.17 84.62
C PRO A 398 -102.10 -2.32 84.02
N ALA A 399 -103.01 -2.72 84.93
CA ALA A 399 -104.46 -2.88 84.82
C ALA A 399 -105.22 -1.51 85.00
N VAL A 400 -106.53 -1.28 84.73
CA VAL A 400 -107.82 -1.69 85.41
C VAL A 400 -109.04 -1.23 84.51
N THR A 401 -110.12 -2.01 84.18
CA THR A 401 -111.55 -2.17 84.69
C THR A 401 -112.38 -0.88 84.93
N GLY A 402 -113.72 -0.73 84.78
CA GLY A 402 -114.92 -1.56 84.56
C GLY A 402 -116.22 -0.70 84.39
N ALA A 403 -117.37 -1.35 84.15
CA ALA A 403 -118.71 -0.86 83.74
C ALA A 403 -119.42 0.11 84.73
N SER A 404 -120.41 0.98 84.40
CA SER A 404 -121.67 0.80 83.65
C SER A 404 -122.44 2.15 83.57
N THR A 405 -123.45 2.23 82.67
CA THR A 405 -124.50 3.27 82.45
C THR A 405 -124.29 4.34 81.36
N SER A 406 -124.67 4.01 80.12
CA SER A 406 -125.48 4.80 79.16
C SER A 406 -125.20 4.38 77.69
N ALA A 407 -126.24 4.42 76.86
CA ALA A 407 -126.18 4.03 75.45
C ALA A 407 -125.31 5.00 74.64
N ALA A 408 -124.44 4.45 73.79
CA ALA A 408 -123.49 5.12 72.90
C ALA A 408 -122.18 5.65 73.53
N ALA A 409 -121.25 4.75 73.88
CA ALA A 409 -119.81 4.99 73.74
C ALA A 409 -119.00 3.68 73.86
N GLN A 410 -118.12 3.47 72.88
CA GLN A 410 -117.14 2.41 72.65
C GLN A 410 -116.84 1.40 73.79
N SER A 411 -117.00 0.13 73.43
CA SER A 411 -116.81 -1.13 74.16
C SER A 411 -115.45 -1.27 74.85
N ASN A 412 -115.44 -1.20 76.19
CA ASN A 412 -114.39 -1.75 77.03
C ASN A 412 -114.94 -2.97 77.79
N GLY A 413 -114.37 -4.15 77.53
CA GLY A 413 -114.68 -5.40 78.22
C GLY A 413 -113.40 -6.11 78.65
N ARG A 414 -112.98 -5.87 79.88
CA ARG A 414 -111.99 -6.66 80.65
C ARG A 414 -112.84 -7.47 81.65
N ILE A 415 -112.64 -8.74 82.00
CA ILE A 415 -111.52 -9.69 82.05
C ILE A 415 -112.16 -11.09 81.98
N ILE A 416 -111.46 -12.12 81.48
CA ILE A 416 -111.32 -13.47 82.08
C ILE A 416 -110.48 -14.35 81.12
N SER A 417 -109.53 -15.05 81.74
CA SER A 417 -108.51 -15.90 81.15
C SER A 417 -109.06 -16.98 80.22
N ALA A 418 -108.43 -17.13 79.06
CA ALA A 418 -108.50 -18.36 78.27
C ALA A 418 -107.09 -18.79 77.88
N VAL A 419 -106.72 -19.96 78.41
CA VAL A 419 -105.54 -20.75 78.09
C VAL A 419 -105.60 -21.15 76.61
N GLY A 420 -104.52 -20.96 75.85
CA GLY A 420 -104.40 -21.59 74.54
C GLY A 420 -103.29 -21.02 73.64
N GLY A 421 -102.33 -21.89 73.29
CA GLY A 421 -101.50 -21.72 72.10
C GLY A 421 -100.05 -21.29 72.35
N THR A 422 -99.14 -22.26 72.34
CA THR A 422 -97.72 -22.02 72.07
C THR A 422 -97.54 -21.46 70.65
N ALA A 423 -97.08 -20.21 70.52
CA ALA A 423 -96.60 -19.70 69.24
C ALA A 423 -95.09 -19.97 69.16
N VAL A 424 -94.73 -21.12 68.60
CA VAL A 424 -93.39 -21.35 68.07
C VAL A 424 -93.26 -20.44 66.86
N LEU A 425 -92.46 -19.38 66.96
CA LEU A 425 -92.00 -18.64 65.79
C LEU A 425 -90.92 -19.48 65.10
N THR A 426 -91.38 -20.41 64.25
CA THR A 426 -90.60 -21.01 63.18
C THR A 426 -90.33 -19.95 62.12
N MET A 427 -89.35 -19.10 62.37
CA MET A 427 -88.76 -18.27 61.32
C MET A 427 -87.58 -19.04 60.72
N GLY A 428 -87.75 -19.39 59.45
CA GLY A 428 -86.94 -20.34 58.71
C GLY A 428 -85.44 -20.11 58.85
N THR A 429 -84.77 -21.21 59.14
CA THR A 429 -83.33 -21.42 58.98
C THR A 429 -82.96 -21.20 57.51
N LEU A 430 -82.69 -19.95 57.14
CA LEU A 430 -81.78 -19.66 56.04
C LEU A 430 -80.38 -19.92 56.55
N GLU A 431 -79.76 -20.95 55.97
CA GLU A 431 -78.35 -21.33 55.83
C GLU A 431 -77.26 -20.28 56.14
N ALA A 432 -77.30 -19.65 57.31
CA ALA A 432 -76.21 -18.84 57.83
C ALA A 432 -75.22 -19.72 58.61
N THR A 433 -74.86 -20.90 58.06
CA THR A 433 -73.80 -21.75 58.61
C THR A 433 -72.53 -21.77 57.76
N GLU A 434 -72.50 -21.07 56.63
CA GLU A 434 -71.22 -20.73 55.97
C GLU A 434 -70.95 -19.22 56.03
N VAL A 435 -70.98 -18.67 57.24
CA VAL A 435 -70.11 -17.55 57.56
C VAL A 435 -69.08 -18.06 58.55
N ILE A 436 -68.26 -19.02 58.11
CA ILE A 436 -66.92 -19.23 58.67
C ILE A 436 -66.14 -17.97 58.30
N GLY A 437 -66.27 -16.93 59.12
CA GLY A 437 -65.34 -15.81 59.06
C GLY A 437 -63.94 -16.40 59.21
N LYS A 438 -63.11 -16.21 58.18
CA LYS A 438 -61.70 -16.61 58.17
C LYS A 438 -61.10 -16.38 59.55
N SER A 439 -60.47 -17.41 60.12
CA SER A 439 -60.05 -17.32 61.52
C SER A 439 -59.08 -16.14 61.68
N MET A 440 -59.27 -15.33 62.74
CA MET A 440 -58.45 -14.14 62.97
C MET A 440 -56.94 -14.47 63.04
N LYS A 441 -56.63 -15.66 63.56
CA LYS A 441 -55.29 -16.21 63.62
C LYS A 441 -54.75 -16.52 62.22
N ASP A 442 -55.51 -17.21 61.38
CA ASP A 442 -55.14 -17.50 59.98
C ASP A 442 -54.96 -16.21 59.15
N LEU A 443 -55.83 -15.20 59.31
CA LEU A 443 -55.66 -13.89 58.68
C LEU A 443 -54.36 -13.19 59.12
N LEU A 444 -54.04 -13.26 60.42
CA LEU A 444 -52.83 -12.67 60.97
C LEU A 444 -51.57 -13.43 60.53
N ASP A 445 -51.61 -14.76 60.49
CA ASP A 445 -50.50 -15.61 60.05
C ASP A 445 -50.21 -15.39 58.55
N ARG A 446 -51.26 -15.31 57.71
CA ARG A 446 -51.14 -14.95 56.29
C ARG A 446 -50.63 -13.53 56.10
N TYR A 447 -51.13 -12.56 56.88
CA TYR A 447 -50.66 -11.18 56.83
C TYR A 447 -49.17 -11.09 57.19
N ASN A 448 -48.74 -11.76 58.25
CA ASN A 448 -47.33 -11.79 58.67
C ASN A 448 -46.45 -12.48 57.62
N TYR A 449 -46.93 -13.55 56.98
CA TYR A 449 -46.21 -14.21 55.88
C TYR A 449 -46.07 -13.29 54.66
N VAL A 450 -47.14 -12.62 54.22
CA VAL A 450 -47.11 -11.65 53.11
C VAL A 450 -46.18 -10.49 53.42
N LEU A 451 -46.26 -9.95 54.64
CA LEU A 451 -45.40 -8.86 55.09
C LEU A 451 -43.92 -9.29 55.10
N GLY A 452 -43.64 -10.48 55.64
CA GLY A 452 -42.31 -11.08 55.69
C GLY A 452 -41.75 -11.34 54.30
N LYS A 453 -42.54 -11.95 53.40
CA LYS A 453 -42.14 -12.23 52.02
C LYS A 453 -41.95 -10.97 51.20
N ARG A 454 -42.82 -9.96 51.34
CA ARG A 454 -42.62 -8.66 50.68
C ARG A 454 -41.31 -8.02 51.12
N SER A 455 -41.04 -8.00 52.44
CA SER A 455 -39.79 -7.45 52.97
C SER A 455 -38.57 -8.25 52.51
N GLU A 456 -38.67 -9.58 52.46
CA GLU A 456 -37.61 -10.47 51.97
C GLU A 456 -37.27 -10.17 50.50
N LEU A 457 -38.30 -10.10 49.64
CA LEU A 457 -38.14 -9.81 48.21
C LEU A 457 -37.61 -8.40 47.97
N GLN A 458 -38.08 -7.41 48.73
CA GLN A 458 -37.56 -6.05 48.64
C GLN A 458 -36.08 -5.99 49.03
N ASN A 459 -35.70 -6.60 50.16
CA ASN A 459 -34.31 -6.63 50.62
C ASN A 459 -33.40 -7.40 49.65
N LYS A 460 -33.83 -8.57 49.17
CA LYS A 460 -33.07 -9.36 48.18
C LYS A 460 -32.96 -8.62 46.85
N GLY A 461 -34.03 -7.95 46.42
CA GLY A 461 -34.03 -7.15 45.20
C GLY A 461 -33.15 -5.90 45.32
N ASP A 462 -33.10 -5.23 46.47
CA ASP A 462 -32.18 -4.12 46.74
C ASP A 462 -30.71 -4.58 46.70
N VAL A 463 -30.40 -5.72 47.34
CA VAL A 463 -29.05 -6.31 47.32
C VAL A 463 -28.67 -6.72 45.89
N PHE A 464 -29.55 -7.38 45.15
CA PHE A 464 -29.33 -7.75 43.75
C PHE A 464 -29.17 -6.53 42.86
N ALA A 465 -30.00 -5.50 43.05
CA ALA A 465 -29.91 -4.24 42.32
C ALA A 465 -28.56 -3.56 42.53
N ARG A 466 -28.06 -3.55 43.77
CA ARG A 466 -26.75 -2.98 44.15
C ARG A 466 -25.57 -3.77 43.60
N GLU A 467 -25.55 -5.09 43.78
CA GLU A 467 -24.46 -5.96 43.33
C GLU A 467 -24.28 -5.87 41.81
N PHE A 468 -25.39 -5.81 41.07
CA PHE A 468 -25.41 -5.83 39.61
C PHE A 468 -25.77 -4.48 38.99
N ALA A 469 -25.52 -3.37 39.68
CA ALA A 469 -25.71 -2.03 39.12
C ALA A 469 -24.70 -1.71 37.99
N LEU A 470 -23.46 -2.19 38.13
CA LEU A 470 -22.36 -1.93 37.19
C LEU A 470 -22.32 -2.94 36.03
N LYS A 471 -21.84 -2.49 34.86
CA LYS A 471 -21.64 -3.36 33.68
C LYS A 471 -20.64 -4.48 33.97
N SER A 472 -19.54 -4.16 34.66
CA SER A 472 -18.47 -5.12 34.99
C SER A 472 -18.93 -6.26 35.91
N THR A 473 -19.82 -6.01 36.87
CA THR A 473 -20.29 -7.04 37.81
C THR A 473 -21.26 -8.02 37.14
N ARG A 474 -22.01 -7.57 36.13
CA ARG A 474 -22.89 -8.42 35.31
C ARG A 474 -22.14 -9.37 34.38
N ARG A 475 -20.91 -9.03 33.98
CA ARG A 475 -20.04 -9.89 33.16
C ARG A 475 -19.43 -11.05 33.95
N ASN A 476 -19.44 -10.98 35.28
CA ASN A 476 -18.87 -12.03 36.12
C ASN A 476 -19.77 -13.28 36.11
N GLY A 477 -19.18 -14.47 36.16
CA GLY A 477 -19.90 -15.74 36.15
C GLY A 477 -20.87 -15.94 37.34
N GLU A 478 -20.72 -15.15 38.40
CA GLU A 478 -21.63 -15.14 39.55
C GLU A 478 -23.00 -14.53 39.24
N PHE A 479 -23.12 -13.69 38.20
CA PHE A 479 -24.37 -13.04 37.84
C PHE A 479 -25.49 -14.05 37.57
N VAL A 480 -25.22 -15.05 36.73
CA VAL A 480 -26.20 -16.07 36.34
C VAL A 480 -26.67 -16.85 37.58
N LYS A 481 -25.73 -17.25 38.45
CA LYS A 481 -26.05 -17.99 39.67
C LYS A 481 -26.91 -17.17 40.64
N LYS A 482 -26.53 -15.91 40.92
CA LYS A 482 -27.29 -15.01 41.80
C LYS A 482 -28.64 -14.62 41.21
N LEU A 483 -28.73 -14.52 39.88
CA LEU A 483 -29.97 -14.28 39.16
C LEU A 483 -30.94 -15.45 39.35
N ASP A 484 -30.47 -16.69 39.22
CA ASP A 484 -31.28 -17.88 39.47
C ASP A 484 -31.66 -18.03 40.95
N ASP A 485 -30.74 -17.74 41.89
CA ASP A 485 -31.04 -17.70 43.32
C ASP A 485 -32.14 -16.68 43.66
N PHE A 486 -32.10 -15.49 43.03
CA PHE A 486 -33.12 -14.47 43.22
C PHE A 486 -34.45 -14.90 42.59
N ARG A 487 -34.44 -15.52 41.39
CA ARG A 487 -35.64 -16.14 40.80
C ARG A 487 -36.26 -17.20 41.70
N ASN A 488 -35.45 -18.06 42.30
CA ASN A 488 -35.93 -19.08 43.23
C ASN A 488 -36.57 -18.46 44.47
N SER A 489 -36.08 -17.31 44.95
CA SER A 489 -36.71 -16.60 46.07
C SER A 489 -38.09 -16.02 45.76
N MET A 490 -38.39 -15.77 44.48
CA MET A 490 -39.72 -15.38 44.01
C MET A 490 -40.69 -16.56 43.95
N SER A 491 -40.20 -17.80 43.95
CA SER A 491 -41.06 -18.98 44.06
C SER A 491 -41.66 -19.04 45.47
N LEU A 492 -42.99 -19.03 45.55
CA LEU A 492 -43.73 -19.07 46.80
C LEU A 492 -43.81 -20.50 47.32
N SER A 493 -42.72 -21.00 47.90
CA SER A 493 -42.69 -22.26 48.64
C SER A 493 -43.18 -22.04 50.07
N GLY A 494 -44.49 -21.93 50.22
CA GLY A 494 -45.10 -21.80 51.54
C GLY A 494 -46.54 -21.37 51.46
N LEU A 495 -47.42 -22.36 51.63
CA LEU A 495 -48.88 -22.29 51.62
C LEU A 495 -49.54 -22.14 50.25
N VAL A 496 -50.29 -23.18 49.92
CA VAL A 496 -51.46 -23.24 49.02
C VAL A 496 -52.54 -22.15 49.33
N ALA A 497 -52.28 -21.20 50.24
CA ALA A 497 -53.27 -20.32 50.85
C ALA A 497 -53.07 -18.80 50.57
N LEU A 498 -52.06 -18.45 49.77
CA LEU A 498 -52.03 -17.16 49.10
C LEU A 498 -52.82 -17.31 47.81
N GLU A 499 -54.13 -17.08 47.87
CA GLU A 499 -55.01 -16.96 46.70
C GLU A 499 -54.60 -15.72 45.87
N LEU A 500 -53.38 -15.76 45.35
CA LEU A 500 -52.83 -14.77 44.44
C LEU A 500 -53.52 -14.99 43.10
N ASP A 501 -54.10 -13.91 42.58
CA ASP A 501 -54.78 -13.95 41.32
C ASP A 501 -53.75 -14.16 40.20
N ALA A 502 -53.82 -15.31 39.53
CA ALA A 502 -52.92 -15.66 38.44
C ALA A 502 -53.13 -14.74 37.22
N ASN A 503 -54.29 -14.08 37.10
CA ASN A 503 -54.60 -13.11 36.06
C ASN A 503 -54.38 -11.66 36.54
N TRP A 504 -53.71 -11.46 37.67
CA TRP A 504 -53.41 -10.12 38.17
C TRP A 504 -52.50 -9.38 37.18
N GLN A 505 -52.99 -8.23 36.73
CA GLN A 505 -52.21 -7.28 35.95
C GLN A 505 -51.95 -6.03 36.80
N SER A 506 -50.72 -5.55 36.79
CA SER A 506 -50.36 -4.34 37.51
C SER A 506 -51.13 -3.14 36.94
N LYS A 507 -51.74 -2.34 37.81
CA LYS A 507 -52.36 -1.05 37.41
C LYS A 507 -51.33 0.01 37.04
N LYS A 508 -50.05 -0.24 37.30
CA LYS A 508 -48.92 0.63 36.98
C LYS A 508 -48.02 -0.08 35.99
N GLU A 509 -47.38 0.67 35.09
CA GLU A 509 -46.36 0.11 34.21
C GLU A 509 -45.01 0.00 34.93
N ALA A 510 -44.25 -1.03 34.59
CA ALA A 510 -42.89 -1.27 35.07
C ALA A 510 -41.90 -0.28 34.40
N THR A 511 -42.06 1.00 34.73
CA THR A 511 -41.15 2.08 34.33
C THR A 511 -39.91 2.09 35.21
N ASP A 512 -38.80 2.62 34.68
CA ASP A 512 -37.53 2.69 35.43
C ASP A 512 -37.66 3.53 36.71
N LYS A 513 -38.58 4.50 36.73
CA LYS A 513 -38.95 5.28 37.93
C LYS A 513 -39.69 4.44 38.97
N ALA A 514 -40.54 3.51 38.55
CA ALA A 514 -41.24 2.59 39.44
C ALA A 514 -40.27 1.58 40.07
N LEU A 515 -39.36 1.03 39.26
CA LEU A 515 -38.28 0.14 39.71
C LEU A 515 -37.35 0.83 40.70
N LYS A 516 -36.94 2.07 40.43
CA LYS A 516 -36.10 2.86 41.35
C LYS A 516 -36.80 3.20 42.67
N ARG A 517 -38.14 3.28 42.67
CA ARG A 517 -38.92 3.51 43.89
C ARG A 517 -38.97 2.29 44.79
N THR A 518 -39.05 1.09 44.21
CA THR A 518 -39.09 -0.17 44.97
C THR A 518 -37.71 -0.68 45.33
N PHE A 519 -36.76 -0.54 44.41
CA PHE A 519 -35.36 -0.93 44.57
C PHE A 519 -34.48 0.33 44.51
N LYS A 520 -33.99 0.79 45.65
CA LYS A 520 -33.30 2.10 45.75
C LYS A 520 -31.99 2.13 44.97
N ASP A 521 -31.34 0.99 44.88
CA ASP A 521 -30.04 0.81 44.23
C ASP A 521 -30.15 0.38 42.75
N PHE A 522 -31.36 0.45 42.16
CA PHE A 522 -31.55 0.17 40.73
C PHE A 522 -30.88 1.23 39.85
N SER A 523 -30.09 0.75 38.89
CA SER A 523 -29.48 1.59 37.86
C SER A 523 -30.13 1.34 36.49
N PRO A 524 -30.70 2.38 35.84
CA PRO A 524 -31.17 2.27 34.46
C PRO A 524 -30.01 2.08 33.48
N LEU A 525 -30.30 1.65 32.25
CA LEU A 525 -29.27 1.52 31.23
C LEU A 525 -28.77 2.93 30.89
N GLU A 526 -27.51 3.22 31.24
CA GLU A 526 -26.82 4.34 30.63
C GLU A 526 -26.58 3.97 29.16
N GLU A 527 -27.46 4.48 28.28
CA GLU A 527 -27.14 4.64 26.86
C GLU A 527 -25.99 5.65 26.78
N THR A 528 -24.77 5.14 26.77
CA THR A 528 -23.66 5.88 26.19
C THR A 528 -24.03 6.15 24.74
N GLN A 529 -24.11 7.44 24.40
CA GLN A 529 -24.17 7.94 23.01
C GLN A 529 -23.10 7.31 22.14
#